data_AF-A0A662H1S3-F1
#
_entry.id   AF-A0A662H1S3-F1
#
_cell.length_a   1.000
_cell.length_b   1.000
_cell.length_c   1.000
_cell.angle_alpha   90.00
_cell.angle_beta   90.00
_cell.angle_gamma   90.00
#
_symmetry.space_group_name_H-M   'P 1'
#
loop_
_entity.id
_entity.type
_entity.pdbx_description
1 polymer ?
#
loop_
_entity_poly.entity_id
_entity_poly.type
_entity_poly.pdbx_seq_one_letter_code
_entity_poly.pdbx_strand_id
1 'polypeptide(L)'
;MFARNVVKIGNSYYVSIPKKWVESFLKESKTVFINILSNGVIELHPIGHVKEKKVGKCIKIDFCEGITRHILGAYLNGYDLIEILHHDNIPDSFLPVLEDLLRRLIGLEVVEEEPRRIVLQC
;
A
#
# COMPACT_ATOMS: atom_id res chain seq x y z
N MET A 1 -16.64 -20.82 14.15
CA MET A 1 -15.19 -21.14 14.11
C MET A 1 -15.06 -22.60 13.70
N PHE A 2 -14.24 -22.91 12.70
CA PHE A 2 -14.03 -24.29 12.25
C PHE A 2 -12.58 -24.67 12.50
N ALA A 3 -12.34 -25.85 13.08
CA ALA A 3 -11.00 -26.38 13.28
C ALA A 3 -10.61 -27.32 12.14
N ARG A 4 -9.35 -27.25 11.72
CA ARG A 4 -8.73 -28.18 10.75
C ARG A 4 -7.39 -28.62 11.32
N ASN A 5 -7.08 -29.91 11.18
CA ASN A 5 -5.77 -30.42 11.56
C ASN A 5 -4.72 -29.93 10.56
N VAL A 6 -3.54 -29.62 11.07
CA VAL A 6 -2.34 -29.41 10.25
C VAL A 6 -1.60 -30.73 10.10
N VAL A 7 -1.14 -31.01 8.88
CA VAL A 7 -0.44 -32.25 8.54
C VAL A 7 1.00 -31.91 8.18
N LYS A 8 1.98 -32.50 8.89
CA LYS A 8 3.40 -32.34 8.58
C LYS A 8 3.80 -33.26 7.42
N ILE A 9 4.44 -32.70 6.41
CA ILE A 9 5.04 -33.45 5.30
C ILE A 9 6.44 -32.89 5.07
N GLY A 10 7.47 -33.72 5.32
CA GLY A 10 8.86 -33.26 5.29
C GLY A 10 9.11 -32.10 6.27
N ASN A 11 9.59 -30.98 5.75
CA ASN A 11 9.86 -29.77 6.54
C ASN A 11 8.75 -28.70 6.44
N SER A 12 7.56 -29.05 5.95
CA SER A 12 6.43 -28.13 5.83
C SER A 12 5.15 -28.70 6.45
N TYR A 13 4.18 -27.82 6.67
CA TYR A 13 2.85 -28.17 7.19
C TYR A 13 1.78 -27.77 6.18
N TYR A 14 0.76 -28.62 6.07
CA TYR A 14 -0.38 -28.44 5.18
C TYR A 14 -1.66 -28.32 5.98
N VAL A 15 -2.57 -27.45 5.53
CA VAL A 15 -3.95 -27.36 6.01
C VAL A 15 -4.90 -27.54 4.83
N SER A 16 -5.94 -28.34 5.01
CA SER A 16 -6.91 -28.59 3.94
C SER A 16 -7.92 -27.44 3.83
N ILE A 17 -8.10 -26.92 2.61
CA ILE A 17 -9.14 -25.95 2.28
C ILE A 17 -10.35 -26.72 1.73
N PRO A 18 -11.57 -26.55 2.29
CA PRO A 18 -12.77 -27.19 1.78
C PRO A 18 -13.06 -26.86 0.31
N LYS A 19 -13.45 -27.86 -0.48
CA LYS A 19 -13.78 -27.70 -1.91
C LYS A 19 -14.76 -26.54 -2.17
N LYS A 20 -15.82 -26.45 -1.37
CA LYS A 20 -16.82 -25.37 -1.47
C LYS A 20 -16.21 -23.97 -1.29
N TRP A 21 -15.18 -23.81 -0.45
CA TRP A 21 -14.50 -22.53 -0.26
C TRP A 21 -13.64 -22.18 -1.47
N VAL A 22 -12.99 -23.19 -2.07
CA VAL A 22 -12.25 -23.01 -3.31
C VAL A 22 -13.19 -22.54 -4.43
N GLU A 23 -14.32 -23.24 -4.60
CA GLU A 23 -15.33 -22.91 -5.62
C GLU A 23 -15.96 -21.52 -5.39
N SER A 24 -16.18 -21.13 -4.14
CA SER A 24 -16.86 -19.87 -3.80
C SER A 24 -15.93 -18.65 -3.75
N PHE A 25 -14.69 -18.82 -3.28
CA PHE A 25 -13.80 -17.71 -2.92
C PHE A 25 -12.48 -17.69 -3.70
N LEU A 26 -11.97 -18.84 -4.15
CA LEU A 26 -10.68 -18.93 -4.86
C LEU A 26 -10.85 -19.03 -6.40
N LYS A 27 -12.02 -19.46 -6.89
CA LYS A 27 -12.38 -19.57 -8.32
C LYS A 27 -11.27 -20.23 -9.16
N GLU A 28 -10.93 -19.66 -10.32
CA GLU A 28 -9.90 -20.18 -11.25
C GLU A 28 -8.47 -20.07 -10.71
N SER A 29 -8.25 -19.32 -9.62
CA SER A 29 -6.93 -19.18 -9.02
C SER A 29 -6.57 -20.41 -8.19
N LYS A 30 -5.71 -21.25 -8.76
CA LYS A 30 -5.10 -22.39 -8.07
C LYS A 30 -3.99 -21.99 -7.08
N THR A 31 -3.69 -20.69 -6.98
CA THR A 31 -2.59 -20.17 -6.18
C THR A 31 -3.11 -19.09 -5.21
N VAL A 32 -2.50 -19.01 -4.03
CA VAL A 32 -2.81 -18.01 -3.00
C VAL A 32 -1.54 -17.31 -2.52
N PHE A 33 -1.65 -16.02 -2.21
CA PHE A 33 -0.67 -15.31 -1.39
C PHE A 33 -0.94 -15.58 0.08
N ILE A 34 0.13 -15.72 0.86
CA ILE A 34 0.08 -15.92 2.30
C ILE A 34 0.66 -14.68 2.97
N ASN A 35 -0.15 -14.02 3.80
CA ASN A 35 0.29 -12.91 4.64
C ASN A 35 0.31 -13.36 6.11
N ILE A 36 1.41 -13.10 6.81
CA ILE A 36 1.58 -13.46 8.22
C ILE A 36 1.57 -12.17 9.03
N LEU A 37 0.52 -11.98 9.83
CA LEU A 37 0.36 -10.83 10.69
C LEU A 37 1.17 -11.00 11.99
N SER A 38 1.56 -9.87 12.60
CA SER A 38 2.35 -9.85 13.84
C SER A 38 1.65 -10.49 15.04
N ASN A 39 0.32 -10.60 15.00
CA ASN A 39 -0.50 -11.27 16.01
C ASN A 39 -0.64 -12.78 15.78
N GLY A 40 0.07 -13.36 14.81
CA GLY A 40 0.05 -14.79 14.50
C GLY A 40 -1.11 -15.24 13.62
N VAL A 41 -1.90 -14.32 13.06
CA VAL A 41 -2.93 -14.63 12.08
C VAL A 41 -2.29 -14.85 10.70
N ILE A 42 -2.68 -15.93 10.03
CA ILE A 42 -2.29 -16.23 8.65
C ILE A 42 -3.47 -15.95 7.73
N GLU A 43 -3.30 -15.03 6.80
CA GLU A 43 -4.29 -14.67 5.80
C GLU A 43 -3.95 -15.32 4.45
N LEU A 44 -4.97 -15.79 3.74
CA LEU A 44 -4.84 -16.39 2.41
C LEU A 44 -5.61 -15.54 1.40
N HIS A 45 -4.93 -15.07 0.35
CA HIS A 45 -5.53 -14.23 -0.70
C HIS A 45 -5.44 -14.93 -2.06
N PRO A 46 -6.56 -15.11 -2.80
CA PRO A 46 -6.51 -15.65 -4.16
C PRO A 46 -5.70 -14.75 -5.09
N ILE A 47 -4.79 -15.32 -5.88
CA ILE A 47 -4.10 -14.59 -6.95
C ILE A 47 -5.15 -14.14 -7.99
N GLY A 48 -5.23 -12.84 -8.27
CA GLY A 48 -6.22 -12.24 -9.18
C GLY A 48 -7.52 -11.72 -8.53
N HIS A 49 -7.78 -12.06 -7.27
CA HIS A 49 -8.84 -11.41 -6.45
C HIS A 49 -8.28 -10.49 -5.37
N VAL A 50 -6.96 -10.39 -5.28
CA VAL A 50 -6.36 -9.09 -4.94
C VAL A 50 -6.79 -8.20 -6.11
N LYS A 51 -7.86 -7.40 -5.93
CA LYS A 51 -7.79 -6.04 -6.46
C LYS A 51 -6.45 -5.59 -5.94
N GLU A 52 -5.46 -5.55 -6.81
CA GLU A 52 -4.34 -4.69 -6.62
C GLU A 52 -4.98 -3.31 -6.30
N LYS A 53 -5.17 -2.97 -5.01
CA LYS A 53 -4.29 -1.91 -4.56
C LYS A 53 -2.94 -2.51 -4.86
N LYS A 54 -2.40 -2.19 -6.04
CA LYS A 54 -0.95 -2.18 -6.22
C LYS A 54 -0.56 -1.53 -4.91
N VAL A 55 0.20 -2.23 -4.06
CA VAL A 55 0.86 -1.51 -2.98
C VAL A 55 1.84 -0.67 -3.76
N GLY A 56 1.30 0.44 -4.27
CA GLY A 56 2.00 1.36 -5.09
C GLY A 56 3.17 1.79 -4.24
N LYS A 57 4.32 1.91 -4.87
CA LYS A 57 5.54 2.22 -4.17
C LYS A 57 5.25 3.52 -3.40
N CYS A 58 5.18 3.40 -2.07
CA CYS A 58 4.70 4.46 -1.17
C CYS A 58 5.88 4.96 -0.34
N ILE A 59 5.98 6.26 -0.17
CA ILE A 59 7.00 6.90 0.64
C ILE A 59 6.38 7.89 1.61
N LYS A 60 6.91 7.90 2.83
CA LYS A 60 6.63 8.93 3.83
C LYS A 60 7.81 9.88 3.89
N ILE A 61 7.54 11.17 3.85
CA ILE A 61 8.56 12.23 3.86
C ILE A 61 8.18 13.21 4.96
N ASP A 62 9.09 13.41 5.91
CA ASP A 62 8.95 14.49 6.88
C ASP A 62 9.17 15.84 6.18
N PHE A 63 8.26 16.77 6.43
CA PHE A 63 8.32 18.11 5.89
C PHE A 63 9.58 18.80 6.43
N CYS A 64 10.43 19.23 5.51
CA CYS A 64 11.74 19.80 5.79
C CYS A 64 12.14 20.79 4.69
N GLU A 65 13.22 21.54 4.94
CA GLU A 65 13.84 22.34 3.89
C GLU A 65 14.26 21.46 2.70
N GLY A 66 13.79 21.80 1.50
CA GLY A 66 14.04 21.01 0.29
C GLY A 66 13.00 19.93 -0.01
N ILE A 67 11.84 19.93 0.65
CA ILE A 67 10.73 18.99 0.43
C ILE A 67 10.36 18.81 -1.07
N THR A 68 10.47 19.86 -1.87
CA THR A 68 10.23 19.81 -3.33
C THR A 68 11.15 18.83 -4.05
N ARG A 69 12.42 18.74 -3.64
CA ARG A 69 13.38 17.78 -4.21
C ARG A 69 13.03 16.35 -3.81
N HIS A 70 12.52 16.14 -2.59
CA HIS A 70 12.08 14.83 -2.15
C HIS A 70 10.83 14.37 -2.89
N ILE A 71 9.85 15.26 -3.11
CA ILE A 71 8.66 14.98 -3.94
C ILE A 71 9.07 14.64 -5.37
N LEU A 72 9.93 15.46 -5.99
CA LEU A 72 10.44 15.21 -7.34
C LEU A 72 11.21 13.87 -7.40
N GLY A 73 12.04 13.58 -6.41
CA GLY A 73 12.76 12.32 -6.32
C GLY A 73 11.82 11.13 -6.24
N ALA A 74 10.78 11.19 -5.40
CA ALA A 74 9.77 10.15 -5.29
C ALA A 74 9.01 9.96 -6.62
N TYR A 75 8.60 11.06 -7.25
CA TYR A 75 7.96 11.04 -8.57
C TYR A 75 8.84 10.35 -9.62
N LEU A 76 10.12 10.74 -9.74
CA LEU A 76 11.06 10.15 -10.71
C LEU A 76 11.39 8.68 -10.40
N ASN A 77 11.31 8.27 -9.14
CA ASN A 77 11.53 6.88 -8.72
C ASN A 77 10.28 5.99 -8.89
N GLY A 78 9.20 6.53 -9.49
CA GLY A 78 7.97 5.80 -9.75
C GLY A 78 7.22 5.41 -8.47
N TYR A 79 7.22 6.30 -7.47
CA TYR A 79 6.34 6.14 -6.31
C TYR A 79 4.91 6.53 -6.71
N ASP A 80 3.94 5.66 -6.41
CA ASP A 80 2.52 5.89 -6.69
C ASP A 80 1.86 6.77 -5.61
N LEU A 81 2.38 6.74 -4.37
CA LEU A 81 1.89 7.53 -3.24
C LEU A 81 3.04 8.21 -2.50
N ILE A 82 2.88 9.50 -2.23
CA ILE A 82 3.82 10.33 -1.48
C ILE A 82 3.07 10.96 -0.32
N GLU A 83 3.37 10.53 0.90
CA GLU A 83 2.78 11.05 2.12
C GLU A 83 3.75 12.03 2.79
N ILE A 84 3.38 13.30 2.83
CA ILE A 84 4.13 14.37 3.48
C ILE A 84 3.57 14.53 4.89
N LEU A 85 4.43 14.46 5.91
CA LEU A 85 4.06 14.57 7.31
C LEU A 85 4.79 15.73 7.97
N HIS A 86 4.14 16.47 8.85
CA HIS A 86 4.79 17.50 9.65
C HIS A 86 4.39 17.36 11.12
N HIS A 87 5.33 17.64 12.03
CA HIS A 87 5.06 17.57 13.47
C HIS A 87 3.98 18.60 13.88
N ASP A 88 4.05 19.79 13.27
CA ASP A 88 3.08 20.87 13.43
C ASP A 88 2.27 21.05 12.14
N ASN A 89 1.59 22.19 11.99
CA ASN A 89 0.87 22.47 10.75
C ASN A 89 1.84 22.71 9.59
N ILE A 90 1.49 22.19 8.41
CA ILE A 90 2.19 22.49 7.16
C ILE A 90 1.99 23.99 6.88
N PRO A 91 3.07 24.76 6.64
CA PRO A 91 2.95 26.19 6.41
C PRO A 91 2.16 26.51 5.14
N ASP A 92 1.27 27.51 5.20
CA ASP A 92 0.51 27.98 4.01
C ASP A 92 1.43 28.44 2.87
N SER A 93 2.65 28.86 3.19
CA SER A 93 3.69 29.21 2.20
C SER A 93 4.13 28.04 1.34
N PHE A 94 3.82 26.80 1.71
CA PHE A 94 4.07 25.61 0.91
C PHE A 94 3.03 25.41 -0.20
N LEU A 95 1.79 25.91 -0.04
CA LEU A 95 0.73 25.69 -1.03
C LEU A 95 1.08 26.23 -2.42
N PRO A 96 1.61 27.47 -2.59
CA PRO A 96 2.02 27.95 -3.91
C PRO A 96 3.13 27.11 -4.56
N VAL A 97 4.01 26.54 -3.73
CA VAL A 97 5.10 25.67 -4.17
C VAL A 97 4.56 24.31 -4.63
N LEU A 98 3.60 23.76 -3.89
CA LEU A 98 2.91 22.52 -4.24
C LEU A 98 2.12 22.68 -5.55
N GLU A 99 1.41 23.80 -5.73
CA GLU A 99 0.71 24.11 -6.98
C GLU A 99 1.64 24.22 -8.19
N ASP A 100 2.86 24.76 -8.04
CA ASP A 100 3.87 24.74 -9.11
C ASP A 100 4.28 23.30 -9.47
N LEU A 101 4.48 22.44 -8.47
CA LEU A 101 4.83 21.04 -8.69
C LEU A 101 3.72 20.26 -9.40
N LEU A 102 2.46 20.39 -8.96
CA LEU A 102 1.31 19.74 -9.57
C LEU A 102 1.13 20.14 -11.05
N ARG A 103 1.39 21.41 -11.38
CA ARG A 103 1.34 21.89 -12.77
C ARG A 103 2.46 21.33 -13.65
N ARG A 104 3.63 21.03 -13.07
CA ARG A 104 4.83 20.62 -13.81
C ARG A 104 4.99 19.10 -13.90
N LEU A 105 4.45 18.36 -12.94
CA LEU A 105 4.56 16.91 -12.84
C LEU A 105 3.26 16.25 -13.30
N ILE A 106 3.28 15.72 -14.52
CA ILE A 106 2.11 15.12 -15.16
C ILE A 106 1.62 13.93 -14.31
N GLY A 107 0.33 13.92 -13.98
CA GLY A 107 -0.30 12.85 -13.20
C GLY A 107 -0.15 13.00 -11.68
N LEU A 108 0.58 14.01 -11.20
CA LEU A 108 0.67 14.28 -9.77
C LEU A 108 -0.60 15.01 -9.29
N GLU A 109 -1.29 14.43 -8.32
CA GLU A 109 -2.55 14.93 -7.76
C GLU A 109 -2.52 14.91 -6.23
N VAL A 110 -3.24 15.84 -5.58
CA VAL A 110 -3.47 15.79 -4.13
C VAL A 110 -4.73 14.98 -3.87
N VAL A 111 -4.62 13.90 -3.10
CA VAL A 111 -5.76 13.03 -2.76
C VAL A 111 -6.26 13.23 -1.34
N GLU A 112 -5.40 13.68 -0.43
CA GLU A 112 -5.77 14.02 0.95
C GLU A 112 -4.96 15.25 1.41
N GLU A 113 -5.63 16.19 2.06
CA GLU A 113 -5.02 17.39 2.64
C GLU A 113 -5.59 17.60 4.04
N GLU A 114 -4.70 17.56 5.03
CA GLU A 114 -4.96 17.81 6.44
C GLU A 114 -3.91 18.78 6.97
N PRO A 115 -4.16 19.50 8.09
CA PRO A 115 -3.23 20.50 8.60
C PRO A 115 -1.79 20.02 8.79
N ARG A 116 -1.57 18.72 9.06
CA ARG A 116 -0.24 18.14 9.32
C ARG A 116 0.17 17.07 8.31
N ARG A 117 -0.63 16.85 7.27
CA ARG A 117 -0.48 15.71 6.37
C ARG A 117 -1.02 16.02 4.99
N ILE A 118 -0.22 15.80 3.97
CA ILE A 118 -0.64 15.88 2.56
C ILE A 118 -0.28 14.57 1.89
N VAL A 119 -1.23 14.02 1.12
CA VAL A 119 -1.00 12.80 0.32
C VAL A 119 -1.11 13.15 -1.14
N LEU A 120 -0.04 12.83 -1.88
CA LEU A 120 0.02 12.96 -3.32
C LEU A 120 -0.07 11.59 -3.97
N GLN A 121 -0.75 11.52 -5.10
CA GLN A 121 -0.81 10.37 -5.98
C GLN A 121 -0.14 10.73 -7.32
N CYS A 122 0.70 9.83 -7.84
CA CYS A 122 1.37 9.97 -9.14
C CYS A 122 0.68 9.14 -10.24
#